data_AF-A0A4Q6EYH8-F1
#
_entry.id   AF-A0A4Q6EYH8-F1
#
_cell.length_a   1.000
_cell.length_b   1.000
_cell.length_c   1.000
_cell.angle_alpha   90.00
_cell.angle_beta   90.00
_cell.angle_gamma   90.00
#
_symmetry.space_group_name_H-M   'P 1'
#
loop_
_entity.id
_entity.type
_entity.pdbx_description
1 polymer ?
#
loop_
_entity_poly.entity_id
_entity_poly.type
_entity_poly.pdbx_seq_one_letter_code
_entity_poly.pdbx_strand_id
1 'polypeptide(L)'
;MKYVLIALVATVSSMAHAGGSHLSFAEIKQACTDPARFQNQVAPQNLQVACEERATKWIPVASSGVELPVSREITSSLSSDKYTVAPTVHPMHVESQQASCPRFKEVLEVVNFTKATSCEELLAFDGDEKDFCEDIVTKVRNSNPKGVDVSDTGNTKDLCDAPVERSQRDQRGQRDQRGQRDQRDQRDWQ
;
A
#
# COMPACT_ATOMS: atom_id res chain seq x y z
N MET A 1 40.75 1.28 -50.47
CA MET A 1 39.38 0.76 -50.60
C MET A 1 39.09 -0.09 -49.37
N LYS A 2 38.23 0.38 -48.46
CA LYS A 2 37.79 -0.35 -47.27
C LYS A 2 36.27 -0.48 -47.36
N TYR A 3 35.77 -1.69 -47.50
CA TYR A 3 34.34 -1.99 -47.52
C TYR A 3 33.88 -2.25 -46.08
N VAL A 4 32.91 -1.46 -45.62
CA VAL A 4 32.23 -1.66 -44.34
C VAL A 4 31.00 -2.51 -44.60
N LEU A 5 31.01 -3.75 -44.11
CA LEU A 5 29.88 -4.66 -44.11
C LEU A 5 29.01 -4.34 -42.88
N ILE A 6 27.82 -3.79 -43.12
CA ILE A 6 26.80 -3.57 -42.09
C ILE A 6 25.92 -4.82 -42.06
N ALA A 7 26.09 -5.65 -41.02
CA ALA A 7 25.21 -6.78 -40.75
C ALA A 7 23.94 -6.29 -40.03
N LEU A 8 22.81 -6.38 -40.72
CA LEU A 8 21.48 -6.17 -40.15
C LEU A 8 21.12 -7.39 -39.30
N VAL A 9 21.16 -7.22 -37.97
CA VAL A 9 20.63 -8.19 -37.02
C VAL A 9 19.12 -7.93 -36.90
N ALA A 10 18.32 -8.77 -37.56
CA ALA A 10 16.88 -8.79 -37.36
C ALA A 10 16.57 -9.49 -36.03
N THR A 11 16.29 -8.73 -34.98
CA THR A 11 15.73 -9.25 -33.74
C THR A 11 14.28 -9.64 -33.97
N VAL A 12 14.02 -10.95 -34.03
CA VAL A 12 12.66 -11.51 -34.04
C VAL A 12 12.11 -11.36 -32.62
N SER A 13 11.29 -10.34 -32.38
CA SER A 13 10.54 -10.21 -31.13
C SER A 13 9.45 -11.29 -31.12
N SER A 14 9.72 -12.42 -30.44
CA SER A 14 8.70 -13.42 -30.13
C SER A 14 7.66 -12.78 -29.20
N MET A 15 6.54 -12.32 -29.76
CA MET A 15 5.35 -12.01 -28.96
C MET A 15 4.76 -13.34 -28.47
N ALA A 16 5.15 -13.76 -27.27
CA ALA A 16 4.43 -14.77 -26.52
C ALA A 16 3.01 -14.24 -26.27
N HIS A 17 2.06 -14.67 -27.11
CA HIS A 17 0.64 -14.45 -26.85
C HIS A 17 0.27 -15.26 -25.61
N ALA A 18 0.24 -14.61 -24.46
CA ALA A 18 -0.50 -15.07 -23.30
C ALA A 18 -2.01 -14.95 -23.62
N GLY A 19 -2.50 -15.79 -24.54
CA GLY A 19 -3.90 -15.84 -24.99
C GLY A 19 -4.81 -16.61 -24.03
N GLY A 20 -4.53 -16.54 -22.72
CA GLY A 20 -5.39 -17.16 -21.71
C GLY A 20 -6.67 -16.36 -21.53
N SER A 21 -7.80 -17.04 -21.39
CA SER A 21 -9.05 -16.35 -21.04
C SER A 21 -8.92 -15.72 -19.65
N HIS A 22 -9.37 -14.47 -19.50
CA HIS A 22 -9.40 -13.80 -18.20
C HIS A 22 -10.54 -14.36 -17.37
N LEU A 23 -10.20 -14.95 -16.22
CA LEU A 23 -11.16 -15.47 -15.25
C LEU A 23 -10.94 -14.76 -13.91
N SER A 24 -11.98 -14.70 -13.08
CA SER A 24 -11.86 -14.36 -11.67
C SER A 24 -11.30 -15.54 -10.87
N PHE A 25 -10.82 -15.27 -9.66
CA PHE A 25 -10.35 -16.32 -8.74
C PHE A 25 -11.42 -17.38 -8.47
N ALA A 26 -12.68 -16.96 -8.28
CA ALA A 26 -13.80 -17.87 -8.07
C ALA A 26 -14.08 -18.75 -9.30
N GLU A 27 -13.97 -18.20 -10.51
CA GLU A 27 -14.11 -18.96 -11.75
C GLU A 27 -12.96 -19.96 -11.94
N ILE A 28 -11.75 -19.64 -11.50
CA ILE A 28 -10.64 -20.60 -11.53
C ILE A 28 -10.87 -21.75 -10.54
N LYS A 29 -11.40 -21.47 -9.34
CA LYS A 29 -11.86 -22.53 -8.43
C LYS A 29 -12.93 -23.41 -9.09
N GLN A 30 -13.87 -22.82 -9.83
CA GLN A 30 -14.85 -23.60 -10.60
C GLN A 30 -14.20 -24.41 -11.72
N ALA A 31 -13.24 -23.85 -12.45
CA ALA A 31 -12.51 -24.55 -13.51
C ALA A 31 -11.67 -25.73 -12.99
N CYS A 32 -11.24 -25.67 -11.72
CA CYS A 32 -10.63 -26.80 -11.03
C CYS A 32 -11.62 -27.95 -10.76
N THR A 33 -12.89 -27.63 -10.42
CA THR A 33 -13.92 -28.66 -10.16
C THR A 33 -14.59 -29.21 -11.42
N ASP A 34 -14.82 -28.35 -12.41
CA ASP A 34 -15.57 -28.65 -13.63
C ASP A 34 -14.92 -27.94 -14.83
N PRO A 35 -13.80 -28.48 -15.34
CA PRO A 35 -13.10 -27.86 -16.47
C PRO A 35 -13.95 -27.86 -17.75
N ALA A 36 -14.91 -28.80 -17.88
CA ALA A 36 -15.74 -28.93 -19.07
C ALA A 36 -16.61 -27.69 -19.30
N ARG A 37 -17.08 -27.04 -18.20
CA ARG A 37 -17.81 -25.76 -18.28
C ARG A 37 -17.00 -24.62 -18.87
N PHE A 38 -15.68 -24.70 -18.81
CA PHE A 38 -14.75 -23.71 -19.37
C PHE A 38 -14.08 -24.20 -20.66
N GLN A 39 -14.76 -25.08 -21.41
CA GLN A 39 -14.30 -25.63 -22.70
C GLN A 39 -12.96 -26.38 -22.58
N ASN A 40 -12.66 -26.93 -21.41
CA ASN A 40 -11.44 -27.65 -21.13
C ASN A 40 -11.73 -29.08 -20.69
N GLN A 41 -10.90 -30.04 -21.10
CA GLN A 41 -11.06 -31.44 -20.69
C GLN A 41 -10.32 -31.76 -19.39
N VAL A 42 -9.33 -30.94 -19.02
CA VAL A 42 -8.45 -31.13 -17.87
C VAL A 42 -8.43 -29.85 -17.05
N ALA A 43 -8.38 -29.99 -15.72
CA ALA A 43 -8.24 -28.87 -14.80
C ALA A 43 -6.98 -28.03 -15.09
N PRO A 44 -6.97 -26.74 -14.70
CA PRO A 44 -5.79 -25.88 -14.81
C PRO A 44 -4.57 -26.49 -14.10
N GLN A 45 -3.40 -26.28 -14.67
CA GLN A 45 -2.11 -26.67 -14.09
C GLN A 45 -1.18 -25.47 -13.98
N ASN A 46 -0.05 -25.66 -13.29
CA ASN A 46 0.97 -24.63 -13.08
C ASN A 46 0.39 -23.33 -12.51
N LEU A 47 -0.56 -23.46 -11.57
CA LEU A 47 -1.19 -22.31 -10.95
C LEU A 47 -0.14 -21.58 -10.11
N GLN A 48 -0.02 -20.28 -10.33
CA GLN A 48 0.85 -19.39 -9.58
C GLN A 48 0.01 -18.22 -9.09
N VAL A 49 -0.04 -18.06 -7.77
CA VAL A 49 -0.65 -16.89 -7.14
C VAL A 49 0.46 -15.94 -6.74
N ALA A 50 0.43 -14.74 -7.30
CA ALA A 50 1.32 -13.66 -6.93
C ALA A 50 0.57 -12.70 -6.00
N CYS A 51 1.15 -12.50 -4.82
CA CYS A 51 0.65 -11.60 -3.78
C CYS A 51 1.70 -10.53 -3.53
N GLU A 52 1.28 -9.28 -3.62
CA GLU A 52 2.08 -8.11 -3.28
C GLU A 52 1.34 -7.34 -2.20
N GLU A 53 2.01 -7.02 -1.11
CA GLU A 53 1.47 -6.12 -0.09
C GLU A 53 2.31 -4.86 -0.03
N ARG A 54 1.63 -3.71 0.01
CA ARG A 54 2.23 -2.41 0.26
C ARG A 54 1.64 -1.84 1.55
N ALA A 55 2.49 -1.45 2.48
CA ALA A 55 2.07 -0.83 3.72
C ALA A 55 2.92 0.40 4.06
N THR A 56 2.27 1.51 4.44
CA THR A 56 2.95 2.67 4.99
C THR A 56 2.93 2.62 6.51
N LYS A 57 4.06 2.94 7.13
CA LYS A 57 4.21 3.00 8.58
C LYS A 57 5.04 4.21 8.99
N TRP A 58 4.79 4.71 10.20
CA TRP A 58 5.56 5.81 10.76
C TRP A 58 6.48 5.32 11.86
N ILE A 59 7.79 5.57 11.73
CA ILE A 59 8.78 5.15 12.72
C ILE A 59 9.16 6.37 13.58
N PRO A 60 8.99 6.30 14.93
CA PRO A 60 9.28 7.42 15.82
C PRO A 60 10.78 7.63 16.03
N VAL A 61 11.17 8.89 16.25
CA VAL A 61 12.56 9.29 16.58
C VAL A 61 12.73 9.75 18.07
N ALA A 62 11.68 10.16 18.81
CA ALA A 62 11.60 10.52 20.26
C ALA A 62 10.11 10.60 20.78
N SER A 63 9.72 10.71 22.09
CA SER A 63 8.33 10.31 22.59
C SER A 63 7.40 11.24 23.52
N SER A 64 6.12 11.65 23.17
CA SER A 64 4.74 11.54 23.87
C SER A 64 3.37 11.68 23.02
N GLY A 65 2.28 10.86 23.18
CA GLY A 65 1.23 10.40 22.18
C GLY A 65 0.39 11.31 21.21
N VAL A 66 0.17 10.86 19.94
CA VAL A 66 -0.61 11.38 18.79
C VAL A 66 -0.95 10.25 17.77
N GLU A 67 -2.08 10.34 17.05
CA GLU A 67 -2.53 9.38 16.03
C GLU A 67 -1.98 9.71 14.61
N LEU A 68 -1.44 8.70 13.90
CA LEU A 68 -0.92 8.84 12.54
C LEU A 68 -1.64 7.94 11.52
N PRO A 69 -1.89 8.46 10.29
CA PRO A 69 -2.50 7.67 9.24
C PRO A 69 -1.51 6.61 8.74
N VAL A 70 -2.02 5.41 8.55
CA VAL A 70 -1.30 4.27 7.98
C VAL A 70 -2.17 3.67 6.90
N SER A 71 -1.55 3.18 5.83
CA SER A 71 -2.24 2.52 4.72
C SER A 71 -1.67 1.13 4.52
N ARG A 72 -2.53 0.19 4.12
CA ARG A 72 -2.12 -1.17 3.73
C ARG A 72 -3.02 -1.60 2.59
N GLU A 73 -2.43 -2.17 1.57
CA GLU A 73 -3.13 -2.74 0.43
C GLU A 73 -2.47 -4.06 0.02
N ILE A 74 -3.28 -4.99 -0.45
CA ILE A 74 -2.84 -6.27 -1.00
C ILE A 74 -3.26 -6.31 -2.46
N THR A 75 -2.29 -6.46 -3.35
CA THR A 75 -2.51 -6.77 -4.76
C THR A 75 -2.34 -8.26 -4.96
N SER A 76 -3.35 -8.89 -5.55
CA SER A 76 -3.33 -10.31 -5.87
C SER A 76 -3.48 -10.52 -7.37
N SER A 77 -2.82 -11.54 -7.90
CA SER A 77 -3.06 -12.04 -9.25
C SER A 77 -2.81 -13.54 -9.29
N LEU A 78 -3.43 -14.22 -10.23
CA LEU A 78 -3.28 -15.66 -10.41
C LEU A 78 -3.06 -15.95 -11.89
N SER A 79 -2.09 -16.79 -12.19
CA SER A 79 -1.83 -17.30 -13.53
C SER A 79 -1.82 -18.81 -13.54
N SER A 80 -2.22 -19.40 -14.66
CA SER A 80 -2.12 -20.83 -14.92
C SER A 80 -1.63 -21.04 -16.36
N ASP A 81 -1.43 -22.31 -16.72
CA ASP A 81 -1.22 -22.74 -18.11
C ASP A 81 -2.33 -22.32 -19.11
N LYS A 82 -3.52 -21.95 -18.62
CA LYS A 82 -4.74 -21.72 -19.43
C LYS A 82 -5.40 -20.37 -19.17
N TYR A 83 -5.31 -19.88 -17.93
CA TYR A 83 -6.08 -18.73 -17.47
C TYR A 83 -5.19 -17.71 -16.77
N THR A 84 -5.65 -16.46 -16.77
CA THR A 84 -5.05 -15.41 -15.94
C THR A 84 -6.14 -14.62 -15.23
N VAL A 85 -5.90 -14.27 -13.98
CA VAL A 85 -6.67 -13.31 -13.20
C VAL A 85 -5.88 -12.01 -13.23
N ALA A 86 -6.54 -10.93 -13.66
CA ALA A 86 -5.92 -9.62 -13.65
C ALA A 86 -5.60 -9.19 -12.21
N PRO A 87 -4.54 -8.39 -11.99
CA PRO A 87 -4.22 -7.89 -10.67
C PRO A 87 -5.39 -7.12 -10.05
N THR A 88 -5.78 -7.50 -8.84
CA THR A 88 -6.83 -6.83 -8.07
C THR A 88 -6.23 -6.24 -6.80
N VAL A 89 -6.53 -4.97 -6.52
CA VAL A 89 -6.03 -4.25 -5.35
C VAL A 89 -7.12 -4.23 -4.26
N HIS A 90 -6.76 -4.69 -3.08
CA HIS A 90 -7.64 -4.77 -1.91
C HIS A 90 -7.12 -3.85 -0.81
N PRO A 91 -7.83 -2.76 -0.47
CA PRO A 91 -7.48 -1.95 0.69
C PRO A 91 -7.71 -2.75 1.96
N MET A 92 -6.77 -2.64 2.89
CA MET A 92 -6.84 -3.30 4.19
C MET A 92 -7.11 -2.25 5.26
N HIS A 93 -7.98 -2.59 6.22
CA HIS A 93 -8.14 -1.77 7.41
C HIS A 93 -6.85 -1.83 8.23
N VAL A 94 -6.36 -0.67 8.64
CA VAL A 94 -5.20 -0.56 9.52
C VAL A 94 -5.57 0.39 10.64
N GLU A 95 -5.36 -0.08 11.87
CA GLU A 95 -5.51 0.78 13.04
C GLU A 95 -4.46 1.88 13.01
N SER A 96 -4.89 3.10 13.30
CA SER A 96 -4.00 4.24 13.35
C SER A 96 -2.90 4.06 14.40
N GLN A 97 -1.71 4.54 14.09
CA GLN A 97 -0.57 4.39 14.99
C GLN A 97 -0.59 5.49 16.06
N GLN A 98 -0.68 5.10 17.34
CA GLN A 98 -0.46 6.02 18.45
C GLN A 98 1.03 6.16 18.71
N ALA A 99 1.56 7.36 18.56
CA ALA A 99 2.97 7.59 18.78
C ALA A 99 3.24 9.05 19.14
N SER A 100 4.42 9.28 19.67
CA SER A 100 4.49 10.13 20.82
C SER A 100 5.35 11.37 20.49
N CYS A 101 4.88 12.61 20.24
CA CYS A 101 5.70 13.82 19.93
C CYS A 101 7.14 13.53 19.43
N PRO A 102 7.29 12.78 18.33
CA PRO A 102 8.56 12.59 17.65
C PRO A 102 8.62 13.50 16.43
N ARG A 103 9.81 13.57 15.88
CA ARG A 103 9.92 13.55 14.42
C ARG A 103 9.67 12.13 13.94
N PHE A 104 8.75 11.94 13.03
CA PHE A 104 8.57 10.67 12.35
C PHE A 104 9.16 10.73 10.97
N LYS A 105 9.60 9.57 10.50
CA LYS A 105 9.74 9.30 9.07
C LYS A 105 8.72 8.25 8.65
N GLU A 106 8.13 8.44 7.50
CA GLU A 106 7.28 7.43 6.87
C GLU A 106 8.14 6.47 6.07
N VAL A 107 7.86 5.18 6.24
CA VAL A 107 8.46 4.10 5.48
C VAL A 107 7.39 3.36 4.69
N LEU A 108 7.76 2.92 3.50
CA LEU A 108 7.00 1.99 2.69
C LEU A 108 7.60 0.60 2.87
N GLU A 109 6.80 -0.33 3.38
CA GLU A 109 7.08 -1.75 3.41
C GLU A 109 6.42 -2.42 2.21
N VAL A 110 7.18 -3.21 1.46
CA VAL A 110 6.68 -4.01 0.35
C VAL A 110 7.02 -5.48 0.60
N VAL A 111 6.03 -6.35 0.44
CA VAL A 111 6.24 -7.80 0.47
C VAL A 111 5.76 -8.37 -0.85
N ASN A 112 6.64 -9.05 -1.58
CA ASN A 112 6.33 -9.71 -2.83
C ASN A 112 6.51 -11.21 -2.69
N PHE A 113 5.49 -11.98 -3.03
CA PHE A 113 5.56 -13.42 -2.97
C PHE A 113 4.75 -14.08 -4.08
N THR A 114 5.39 -15.01 -4.78
CA THR A 114 4.71 -15.87 -5.74
C THR A 114 4.71 -17.30 -5.23
N LYS A 115 3.53 -17.88 -5.08
CA LYS A 115 3.33 -19.25 -4.64
C LYS A 115 2.84 -20.11 -5.80
N ALA A 116 3.59 -21.16 -6.13
CA ALA A 116 3.05 -22.24 -6.91
C ALA A 116 1.97 -22.96 -6.07
N THR A 117 0.77 -23.08 -6.61
CA THR A 117 -0.38 -23.67 -5.94
C THR A 117 -0.98 -24.78 -6.82
N SER A 118 -1.82 -25.62 -6.23
CA SER A 118 -2.57 -26.65 -6.97
C SER A 118 -4.07 -26.39 -6.93
N CYS A 119 -4.82 -27.03 -7.81
CA CYS A 119 -6.28 -27.00 -7.74
C CYS A 119 -6.79 -27.55 -6.39
N GLU A 120 -6.18 -28.62 -5.87
CA GLU A 120 -6.53 -29.19 -4.56
C GLU A 120 -6.34 -28.16 -3.45
N GLU A 121 -5.23 -27.42 -3.48
CA GLU A 121 -4.93 -26.37 -2.50
C GLU A 121 -5.90 -25.18 -2.60
N LEU A 122 -6.21 -24.71 -3.81
CA LEU A 122 -7.17 -23.61 -4.01
C LEU A 122 -8.59 -24.00 -3.57
N LEU A 123 -8.97 -25.27 -3.77
CA LEU A 123 -10.28 -25.79 -3.38
C LEU A 123 -10.38 -26.05 -1.89
N ALA A 124 -9.29 -26.51 -1.25
CA ALA A 124 -9.22 -26.71 0.20
C ALA A 124 -9.15 -25.39 0.98
N PHE A 125 -8.79 -24.28 0.33
CA PHE A 125 -8.78 -22.97 0.95
C PHE A 125 -10.19 -22.39 1.09
N ASP A 126 -10.61 -22.19 2.33
CA ASP A 126 -11.85 -21.51 2.70
C ASP A 126 -11.62 -20.00 2.78
N GLY A 127 -11.92 -19.29 1.69
CA GLY A 127 -11.79 -17.84 1.59
C GLY A 127 -11.78 -17.37 0.13
N ASP A 128 -11.69 -16.05 -0.03
CA ASP A 128 -11.51 -15.41 -1.33
C ASP A 128 -10.03 -15.20 -1.69
N GLU A 129 -9.79 -14.53 -2.82
CA GLU A 129 -8.43 -14.25 -3.29
C GLU A 129 -7.63 -13.37 -2.31
N LYS A 130 -8.30 -12.40 -1.70
CA LYS A 130 -7.69 -11.46 -0.74
C LYS A 130 -7.28 -12.22 0.52
N ASP A 131 -8.16 -13.07 1.06
CA ASP A 131 -7.87 -13.87 2.24
C ASP A 131 -6.67 -14.80 1.99
N PHE A 132 -6.59 -15.40 0.79
CA PHE A 132 -5.48 -16.26 0.40
C PHE A 132 -4.14 -15.51 0.39
N CYS A 133 -4.12 -14.31 -0.19
CA CYS A 133 -2.92 -13.50 -0.21
C CYS A 133 -2.56 -12.91 1.15
N GLU A 134 -3.54 -12.55 1.99
CA GLU A 134 -3.29 -12.08 3.35
C GLU A 134 -2.62 -13.17 4.21
N ASP A 135 -3.09 -14.42 4.15
CA ASP A 135 -2.47 -15.53 4.88
C ASP A 135 -1.01 -15.74 4.45
N ILE A 136 -0.75 -15.75 3.14
CA ILE A 136 0.60 -15.91 2.57
C ILE A 136 1.52 -14.79 3.05
N VAL A 137 1.12 -13.53 2.88
CA VAL A 137 1.95 -12.39 3.23
C VAL A 137 2.21 -12.35 4.74
N THR A 138 1.20 -12.63 5.55
CA THR A 138 1.33 -12.71 7.01
C THR A 138 2.33 -13.80 7.41
N LYS A 139 2.24 -14.99 6.80
CA LYS A 139 3.18 -16.08 7.02
C LYS A 139 4.60 -15.73 6.59
N VAL A 140 4.77 -15.06 5.44
CA VAL A 140 6.09 -14.59 4.96
C VAL A 140 6.69 -13.58 5.93
N ARG A 141 5.92 -12.58 6.38
CA ARG A 141 6.38 -11.60 7.38
C ARG A 141 6.84 -12.26 8.69
N ASN A 142 6.07 -13.23 9.17
CA ASN A 142 6.34 -13.91 10.44
C ASN A 142 7.54 -14.88 10.33
N SER A 143 7.71 -15.55 9.20
CA SER A 143 8.77 -16.56 9.00
C SER A 143 10.06 -15.99 8.43
N ASN A 144 9.99 -14.91 7.64
CA ASN A 144 11.12 -14.26 7.01
C ASN A 144 10.96 -12.72 7.04
N PRO A 145 11.27 -12.08 8.19
CA PRO A 145 11.23 -10.62 8.30
C PRO A 145 12.15 -9.89 7.31
N LYS A 146 13.19 -10.56 6.79
CA LYS A 146 14.11 -10.00 5.79
C LYS A 146 13.52 -10.00 4.37
N GLY A 147 12.40 -10.69 4.15
CA GLY A 147 11.65 -10.64 2.89
C GLY A 147 10.73 -9.43 2.78
N VAL A 148 10.77 -8.52 3.75
CA VAL A 148 10.06 -7.24 3.72
C VAL A 148 11.04 -6.17 3.24
N ASP A 149 10.80 -5.63 2.06
CA ASP A 149 11.56 -4.50 1.55
C ASP A 149 11.06 -3.22 2.22
N VAL A 150 11.95 -2.51 2.90
CA VAL A 150 11.62 -1.26 3.60
C VAL A 150 12.37 -0.11 2.94
N SER A 151 11.64 0.89 2.49
CA SER A 151 12.21 2.11 1.90
C SER A 151 11.63 3.36 2.54
N ASP A 152 12.46 4.39 2.70
CA ASP A 152 12.01 5.69 3.19
C ASP A 152 11.21 6.39 2.07
N THR A 153 10.02 6.92 2.38
CA THR A 153 9.22 7.66 1.38
C THR A 153 9.69 9.09 1.18
N GLY A 154 10.56 9.57 2.07
CA GLY A 154 10.97 10.97 2.17
C GLY A 154 10.01 11.85 2.97
N ASN A 155 8.82 11.34 3.31
CA ASN A 155 7.88 12.06 4.15
C ASN A 155 8.34 12.05 5.61
N THR A 156 8.32 13.22 6.24
CA THR A 156 8.59 13.39 7.65
C THR A 156 7.47 14.19 8.29
N LYS A 157 7.16 13.89 9.55
CA LYS A 157 6.16 14.62 10.32
C LYS A 157 6.77 15.01 11.65
N ASP A 158 6.96 16.31 11.86
CA ASP A 158 7.37 16.86 13.14
C ASP A 158 6.13 17.29 13.90
N LEU A 159 5.82 16.58 14.98
CA LEU A 159 4.68 16.90 15.84
C LEU A 159 5.10 17.69 17.09
N CYS A 160 6.38 18.08 17.21
CA CYS A 160 6.91 18.83 18.35
C CYS A 160 6.86 20.35 18.13
N ASP A 161 6.89 20.79 16.88
CA ASP A 161 6.93 22.21 16.49
C ASP A 161 5.53 22.79 16.22
N ALA A 162 4.46 22.22 16.79
CA ALA A 162 3.16 22.87 16.74
C ALA A 162 3.32 24.30 17.29
N PRO A 163 2.98 25.35 16.52
CA PRO A 163 3.01 26.69 17.05
C PRO A 163 2.05 26.70 18.23
N VAL A 164 2.59 26.86 19.44
CA VAL A 164 1.80 27.25 20.61
C VAL A 164 0.95 28.42 20.11
N GLU A 165 -0.36 28.20 19.97
CA GLU A 165 -1.29 29.23 19.55
C GLU A 165 -0.97 30.48 20.38
N ARG A 166 -0.37 31.49 19.73
CA ARG A 166 -0.28 32.86 20.26
C ARG A 166 -1.66 33.51 20.35
N SER A 167 -2.74 32.72 20.44
CA SER A 167 -4.13 33.16 20.42
C SER A 167 -4.58 33.80 21.74
N GLN A 168 -3.80 33.68 22.84
CA GLN A 168 -4.18 34.29 24.13
C GLN A 168 -3.26 35.39 24.68
N ARG A 169 -2.05 35.61 24.15
CA ARG A 169 -1.20 36.72 24.63
C ARG A 169 -1.53 38.06 23.99
N ASP A 170 -2.04 38.08 22.76
CA ASP A 170 -2.34 39.34 22.07
C ASP A 170 -3.70 39.94 22.49
N GLN A 171 -4.62 39.16 23.07
CA GLN A 171 -5.89 39.70 23.58
C GLN A 171 -5.78 40.44 24.93
N ARG A 172 -4.73 40.20 25.75
CA ARG A 172 -4.52 40.99 26.97
C ARG A 172 -3.90 42.38 26.69
N GLY A 173 -3.18 42.55 25.57
CA GLY A 173 -2.59 43.84 25.21
C GLY A 173 -3.57 44.85 24.60
N GLN A 174 -4.70 44.40 24.04
CA GLN A 174 -5.69 45.29 23.43
C GLN A 174 -6.78 45.80 24.39
N ARG A 175 -6.97 45.17 25.56
CA ARG A 175 -8.00 45.61 26.51
C ARG A 175 -7.58 46.86 27.30
N ASP A 176 -6.27 47.07 27.49
CA ASP A 176 -5.76 48.21 28.26
C ASP A 176 -5.76 49.53 27.47
N GLN A 177 -5.77 49.51 26.14
CA GLN A 177 -5.79 50.75 25.34
C GLN A 177 -7.18 51.37 25.18
N ARG A 178 -8.28 50.60 25.32
CA ARG A 178 -9.63 51.20 25.28
C ARG A 178 -10.00 51.93 26.56
N GLY A 179 -9.40 51.59 27.70
CA GLY A 179 -9.67 52.26 28.98
C GLY A 179 -9.00 53.62 29.16
N GLN A 180 -7.94 53.94 28.40
CA GLN A 180 -7.23 55.21 28.53
C GLN A 180 -7.73 56.32 27.60
N ARG A 181 -8.46 56.00 26.54
CA ARG A 181 -9.01 57.02 25.63
C ARG A 181 -10.18 57.78 26.25
N ASP A 182 -11.00 57.10 27.04
CA ASP A 182 -12.19 57.70 27.66
C ASP A 182 -11.87 58.67 28.83
N GLN A 183 -10.65 58.66 29.37
CA GLN A 183 -10.24 59.58 30.45
C GLN A 183 -9.64 60.91 29.98
N ARG A 184 -9.34 61.09 28.69
CA ARG A 184 -8.87 62.38 28.17
C ARG A 184 -10.02 63.34 27.86
N ASP A 185 -11.17 62.84 27.44
CA ASP A 185 -12.29 63.70 27.01
C ASP A 185 -13.09 64.30 28.18
N GLN A 186 -12.86 63.88 29.43
CA GLN A 186 -13.53 64.46 30.61
C GLN A 186 -12.79 65.65 31.24
N ARG A 187 -11.59 66.01 30.76
CA ARG A 187 -10.76 67.03 31.41
C ARG A 187 -10.83 68.43 30.80
N ASP A 188 -11.65 68.62 29.76
CA ASP A 188 -11.77 69.90 29.03
C ASP A 188 -13.05 70.69 29.35
N TRP A 189 -13.77 70.36 30.43
CA TRP A 189 -15.01 71.05 30.85
C TRP A 189 -15.00 71.59 32.29
N GLN A 190 -13.83 71.96 32.84
CA GLN A 190 -13.74 72.70 34.10
C GLN A 190 -12.86 73.94 33.98
#